data_AF-A0A2V5H4F5-F1
#
_entry.id   AF-A0A2V5H4F5-F1
#
_cell.length_a   1.000
_cell.length_b   1.000
_cell.length_c   1.000
_cell.angle_alpha   90.00
_cell.angle_beta   90.00
_cell.angle_gamma   90.00
#
_symmetry.space_group_name_H-M   'P 1'
#
loop_
_entity.id
_entity.type
_entity.pdbx_description
1 polymer ?
#
loop_
_entity_poly.entity_id
_entity_poly.type
_entity_poly.pdbx_seq_one_letter_code
_entity_poly.pdbx_strand_id
1 'polypeptide(L)'
;MASEPNNDSHRKTCLIPYVDPNTAPSDIQERLKVLPFRRNILLILAHSQGLFPHISGLLGACFDGKQRKLSLFDWQVVVLRVSHALDAKYEWDVNLPVAEAFGFPPEKAEAMGCSAQDVVEGKGPWSEREREILRLVDEQVKGTTNEPDTVKEALQHLDVDEVVEVLVMTGIYAMLAGVMRGLKIDDDEFIPDFQEKIRVRPNFINDRPVADSTYTCSSATKQLIPTPTPTHSEPRTLNHPTPPSTTTSPPRATPHPNTMATKTPSTTTRITHLLTHWPKDKVRPASVSIHNYLQSRLPQPQPQPQPSSSATPTQKATTKTGLSAANLDALTALLNDKFARRYPLPPRLRHPASNPQHYENVIREFDEAPDRDWLGRLRKKVAGMLRLK
;
A
#
# COMPACT_ATOMS: atom_id res chain seq x y z
N MET A 1 6.81 23.29 -17.21
CA MET A 1 5.68 24.18 -17.53
C MET A 1 5.09 24.62 -16.21
N ALA A 2 5.16 25.91 -15.89
CA ALA A 2 4.48 26.43 -14.71
C ALA A 2 2.98 26.39 -15.00
N SER A 3 2.27 25.43 -14.41
CA SER A 3 0.80 25.46 -14.36
C SER A 3 0.38 26.73 -13.63
N GLU A 4 -0.66 27.39 -14.13
CA GLU A 4 -1.26 28.60 -13.54
C GLU A 4 -1.36 28.52 -12.01
N PRO A 5 -1.30 29.67 -11.30
CA PRO A 5 -1.53 29.69 -9.88
C PRO A 5 -2.91 29.10 -9.60
N ASN A 6 -2.98 27.88 -9.08
CA ASN A 6 -4.23 27.31 -8.63
C ASN A 6 -4.82 28.29 -7.61
N ASN A 7 -5.98 28.88 -7.90
CA ASN A 7 -6.60 29.92 -7.10
C ASN A 7 -7.44 29.31 -5.97
N ASP A 8 -6.88 28.32 -5.28
CA ASP A 8 -7.50 27.69 -4.13
C ASP A 8 -7.54 28.70 -2.98
N SER A 9 -8.74 29.14 -2.60
CA SER A 9 -8.97 30.14 -1.55
C SER A 9 -8.47 29.71 -0.17
N HIS A 10 -8.24 28.41 0.03
CA HIS A 10 -7.70 27.85 1.28
C HIS A 10 -6.16 27.84 1.30
N ARG A 11 -5.48 28.17 0.19
CA ARG A 11 -4.02 28.28 0.16
C ARG A 11 -3.56 29.68 0.53
N LYS A 12 -2.94 29.82 1.71
CA LYS A 12 -2.36 31.08 2.22
C LYS A 12 -0.86 30.95 2.44
N THR A 13 -0.40 29.87 3.05
CA THR A 13 1.00 29.62 3.41
C THR A 13 1.64 28.49 2.64
N CYS A 14 0.85 27.54 2.11
CA CYS A 14 1.43 26.38 1.45
C CYS A 14 2.24 26.76 0.21
N LEU A 15 3.43 26.17 0.12
CA LEU A 15 4.44 26.50 -0.90
C LEU A 15 4.12 25.93 -2.28
N ILE A 16 3.13 25.02 -2.37
CA ILE A 16 2.67 24.42 -3.62
C ILE A 16 1.14 24.50 -3.72
N PRO A 17 0.55 24.49 -4.93
CA PRO A 17 -0.91 24.43 -5.07
C PRO A 17 -1.48 23.16 -4.44
N TYR A 18 -2.75 23.16 -4.03
CA TYR A 18 -3.47 21.93 -3.73
C TYR A 18 -3.95 21.26 -5.04
N VAL A 19 -4.09 19.95 -5.08
CA VAL A 19 -4.78 19.28 -6.21
C VAL A 19 -6.27 19.62 -6.15
N ASP A 20 -6.87 20.00 -7.28
CA ASP A 20 -8.32 20.12 -7.40
C ASP A 20 -8.95 18.73 -7.65
N PRO A 21 -9.79 18.20 -6.74
CA PRO A 21 -10.39 16.88 -6.88
C PRO A 21 -11.29 16.75 -8.12
N ASN A 22 -11.80 17.84 -8.69
CA ASN A 22 -12.70 17.78 -9.85
C ASN A 22 -11.95 17.58 -11.17
N THR A 23 -10.68 17.98 -11.22
CA THR A 23 -9.83 17.93 -12.42
C THR A 23 -8.73 16.87 -12.32
N ALA A 24 -8.54 16.25 -11.16
CA ALA A 24 -7.58 15.16 -10.97
C ALA A 24 -7.91 13.89 -11.79
N PRO A 25 -6.94 13.03 -12.10
CA PRO A 25 -7.19 11.71 -12.69
C PRO A 25 -8.14 10.86 -11.83
N SER A 26 -8.93 9.98 -12.45
CA SER A 26 -10.03 9.26 -11.78
C SER A 26 -9.59 8.42 -10.58
N ASP A 27 -8.43 7.76 -10.68
CA ASP A 27 -7.83 6.99 -9.59
C ASP A 27 -7.42 7.87 -8.41
N ILE A 28 -6.94 9.09 -8.65
CA ILE A 28 -6.66 10.09 -7.62
C ILE A 28 -7.95 10.62 -7.00
N GLN A 29 -8.97 10.90 -7.82
CA GLN A 29 -10.28 11.37 -7.31
C GLN A 29 -10.90 10.36 -6.34
N GLU A 30 -10.83 9.07 -6.67
CA GLU A 30 -11.33 8.00 -5.80
C GLU A 30 -10.60 7.99 -4.44
N ARG A 31 -9.28 8.18 -4.45
CA ARG A 31 -8.45 8.23 -3.24
C ARG A 31 -8.61 9.51 -2.44
N LEU A 32 -9.04 10.60 -3.05
CA LEU A 32 -9.39 11.85 -2.34
C LEU A 32 -10.76 11.78 -1.66
N LYS A 33 -11.68 10.92 -2.14
CA LYS A 33 -13.01 10.71 -1.56
C LYS A 33 -13.01 9.78 -0.33
N VAL A 34 -11.82 9.38 0.14
CA VAL A 34 -11.70 8.49 1.31
C VAL A 34 -12.24 9.14 2.57
N LEU A 35 -12.27 10.47 2.69
CA LEU A 35 -12.91 11.21 3.78
C LEU A 35 -14.07 12.05 3.24
N PRO A 36 -15.17 12.24 4.01
CA PRO A 36 -16.34 13.00 3.57
C PRO A 36 -16.14 14.53 3.70
N PHE A 37 -14.91 14.97 3.91
CA PHE A 37 -14.51 16.36 4.08
C PHE A 37 -13.09 16.55 3.56
N ARG A 38 -12.74 17.81 3.30
CA ARG A 38 -11.42 18.22 2.83
C ARG A 38 -10.35 17.98 3.91
N ARG A 39 -9.21 17.46 3.49
CA ARG A 39 -7.96 17.39 4.26
C ARG A 39 -6.84 17.90 3.35
N ASN A 40 -6.25 19.03 3.67
CA ASN A 40 -5.19 19.63 2.86
C ASN A 40 -4.03 18.65 2.62
N ILE A 41 -3.68 17.82 3.61
CA ILE A 41 -2.60 16.83 3.47
C ILE A 41 -2.87 15.83 2.35
N LEU A 42 -4.11 15.38 2.16
CA LEU A 42 -4.45 14.46 1.07
C LEU A 42 -4.31 15.13 -0.30
N LEU A 43 -4.65 16.42 -0.40
CA LEU A 43 -4.53 17.19 -1.64
C LEU A 43 -3.07 17.48 -2.00
N ILE A 44 -2.19 17.59 -1.00
CA ILE A 44 -0.75 17.71 -1.22
C ILE A 44 -0.15 16.39 -1.69
N LEU A 45 -0.45 15.30 -0.99
CA LEU A 45 0.06 13.98 -1.35
C LEU A 45 -0.41 13.55 -2.75
N ALA A 46 -1.61 13.96 -3.16
CA ALA A 46 -2.18 13.69 -4.48
C ALA A 46 -1.37 14.24 -5.67
N HIS A 47 -0.44 15.19 -5.47
CA HIS A 47 0.51 15.59 -6.52
C HIS A 47 1.40 14.44 -6.96
N SER A 48 1.74 13.54 -6.05
CA SER A 48 2.51 12.33 -6.36
C SER A 48 1.57 11.22 -6.85
N GLN A 49 1.05 11.37 -8.07
CA GLN A 49 -0.02 10.50 -8.60
C GLN A 49 0.31 9.00 -8.55
N GLY A 50 1.59 8.63 -8.74
CA GLY A 50 2.02 7.23 -8.63
C GLY A 50 2.07 6.69 -7.20
N LEU A 51 2.46 7.51 -6.23
CA LEU A 51 2.63 7.08 -4.83
C LEU A 51 1.34 7.26 -4.02
N PHE A 52 0.54 8.28 -4.31
CA PHE A 52 -0.62 8.65 -3.51
C PHE A 52 -1.63 7.52 -3.29
N PRO A 53 -2.01 6.71 -4.30
CA PRO A 53 -2.92 5.59 -4.06
C PRO A 53 -2.40 4.56 -3.04
N HIS A 54 -1.08 4.37 -3.00
CA HIS A 54 -0.42 3.44 -2.08
C HIS A 54 -0.29 4.03 -0.69
N ILE A 55 0.12 5.30 -0.59
CA ILE A 55 0.18 6.05 0.68
C ILE A 55 -1.22 6.12 1.31
N SER A 56 -2.23 6.49 0.53
CA SER A 56 -3.63 6.54 0.95
C SER A 56 -4.13 5.17 1.43
N GLY A 57 -3.76 4.09 0.74
CA GLY A 57 -4.06 2.72 1.17
C GLY A 57 -3.43 2.35 2.51
N LEU A 58 -2.14 2.66 2.69
CA LEU A 58 -1.40 2.42 3.93
C LEU A 58 -2.02 3.21 5.10
N LEU A 59 -2.27 4.50 4.92
CA LEU A 59 -2.97 5.32 5.92
C LEU A 59 -4.33 4.71 6.25
N GLY A 60 -5.10 4.32 5.24
CA GLY A 60 -6.39 3.66 5.41
C GLY A 60 -6.33 2.38 6.25
N ALA A 61 -5.25 1.59 6.13
CA ALA A 61 -5.02 0.41 6.96
C ALA A 61 -4.69 0.76 8.42
N CYS A 62 -3.96 1.85 8.67
CA CYS A 62 -3.75 2.35 10.04
C CYS A 62 -5.07 2.74 10.73
N PHE A 63 -6.05 3.25 9.97
CA PHE A 63 -7.38 3.59 10.49
C PHE A 63 -8.33 2.41 10.66
N ASP A 64 -7.96 1.22 10.19
CA ASP A 64 -8.82 0.03 10.21
C ASP A 64 -8.43 -0.89 11.37
N GLY A 65 -9.22 -0.88 12.44
CA GLY A 65 -9.01 -1.75 13.62
C GLY A 65 -9.11 -3.26 13.33
N LYS A 66 -9.44 -3.69 12.10
CA LYS A 66 -9.32 -5.09 11.67
C LYS A 66 -7.95 -5.43 11.07
N GLN A 67 -7.20 -4.42 10.64
CA GLN A 67 -5.88 -4.59 10.03
C GLN A 67 -4.76 -4.23 11.01
N ARG A 68 -4.97 -3.19 11.80
CA ARG A 68 -4.06 -2.72 12.85
C ARG A 68 -4.26 -3.50 14.14
N LYS A 69 -3.17 -3.87 14.80
CA LYS A 69 -3.18 -4.49 16.13
C LYS A 69 -3.24 -3.49 17.28
N LEU A 70 -2.50 -2.39 17.17
CA LEU A 70 -2.53 -1.35 18.20
C LEU A 70 -3.97 -0.92 18.47
N SER A 71 -4.28 -0.61 19.74
CA SER A 71 -5.58 -0.01 20.09
C SER A 71 -5.66 1.40 19.55
N LEU A 72 -6.86 1.93 19.26
CA LEU A 72 -7.03 3.30 18.78
C LEU A 72 -6.31 4.33 19.68
N PHE A 73 -6.37 4.16 21.00
CA PHE A 73 -5.70 5.05 21.94
C PHE A 73 -4.18 4.91 21.92
N ASP A 74 -3.62 3.70 21.85
CA ASP A 74 -2.17 3.51 21.70
C ASP A 74 -1.65 4.19 20.43
N TRP A 75 -2.38 4.06 19.33
CA TRP A 75 -2.03 4.74 18.10
C TRP A 75 -2.13 6.27 18.24
N GLN A 76 -3.16 6.80 18.91
CA GLN A 76 -3.22 8.25 19.17
C GLN A 76 -2.09 8.73 20.10
N VAL A 77 -1.61 7.91 21.06
CA VAL A 77 -0.40 8.22 21.84
C VAL A 77 0.81 8.36 20.91
N VAL A 78 1.01 7.44 19.97
CA VAL A 78 2.10 7.52 18.98
C VAL A 78 1.98 8.80 18.16
N VAL A 79 0.82 9.06 17.56
CA VAL A 79 0.61 10.20 16.66
C VAL A 79 0.82 11.52 17.38
N LEU A 80 0.12 11.73 18.51
CA LEU A 80 0.20 12.99 19.25
C LEU A 80 1.60 13.23 19.80
N ARG A 81 2.31 12.18 20.23
CA ARG A 81 3.71 12.30 20.67
C ARG A 81 4.64 12.67 19.54
N VAL A 82 4.52 12.04 18.35
CA VAL A 82 5.30 12.39 17.16
C VAL A 82 5.04 13.84 16.75
N SER A 83 3.75 14.24 16.70
CA SER A 83 3.38 15.59 16.32
C SER A 83 3.97 16.63 17.27
N HIS A 84 3.96 16.35 18.57
CA HIS A 84 4.57 17.21 19.58
C HIS A 84 6.11 17.26 19.42
N ALA A 85 6.77 16.11 19.36
CA ALA A 85 8.23 16.01 19.30
C ALA A 85 8.84 16.64 18.04
N LEU A 86 8.09 16.68 16.94
CA LEU A 86 8.52 17.27 15.66
C LEU A 86 7.99 18.70 15.42
N ASP A 87 7.29 19.30 16.39
CA ASP A 87 6.64 20.61 16.23
C ASP A 87 5.75 20.66 14.98
N ALA A 88 4.91 19.64 14.81
CA ALA A 88 4.04 19.43 13.66
C ALA A 88 2.60 19.86 13.98
N LYS A 89 2.40 21.17 14.12
CA LYS A 89 1.09 21.78 14.47
C LYS A 89 -0.09 21.22 13.65
N TYR A 90 0.00 21.21 12.33
CA TYR A 90 -1.11 20.71 11.50
C TYR A 90 -1.45 19.25 11.82
N GLU A 91 -0.44 18.41 12.05
CA GLU A 91 -0.65 17.00 12.39
C GLU A 91 -1.39 16.85 13.71
N TRP A 92 -0.98 17.62 14.71
CA TRP A 92 -1.65 17.70 16.00
C TRP A 92 -3.11 18.11 15.82
N ASP A 93 -3.37 19.21 15.12
CA ASP A 93 -4.70 19.80 14.96
C ASP A 93 -5.68 18.91 14.19
N VAL A 94 -5.20 18.04 13.29
CA VAL A 94 -6.08 17.11 12.57
C VAL A 94 -6.30 15.78 13.29
N ASN A 95 -5.38 15.36 14.17
CA ASN A 95 -5.48 14.08 14.88
C ASN A 95 -6.06 14.21 16.29
N LEU A 96 -5.78 15.27 17.04
CA LEU A 96 -6.35 15.46 18.38
C LEU A 96 -7.90 15.41 18.37
N PRO A 97 -8.60 16.10 17.45
CA PRO A 97 -10.06 15.99 17.38
C PRO A 97 -10.55 14.57 17.06
N VAL A 98 -9.77 13.78 16.32
CA VAL A 98 -10.08 12.35 16.06
C VAL A 98 -9.98 11.58 17.37
N ALA A 99 -8.88 11.76 18.13
CA ALA A 99 -8.69 11.12 19.43
C ALA A 99 -9.84 11.45 20.40
N GLU A 100 -10.19 12.75 20.52
CA GLU A 100 -11.30 13.23 21.35
C GLU A 100 -12.65 12.66 20.91
N ALA A 101 -12.88 12.50 19.60
CA ALA A 101 -14.10 11.88 19.09
C ALA A 101 -14.29 10.45 19.63
N PHE A 102 -13.22 9.74 20.01
CA PHE A 102 -13.30 8.40 20.59
C PHE A 102 -13.07 8.35 22.11
N GLY A 103 -13.00 9.51 22.77
CA GLY A 103 -12.88 9.60 24.22
C GLY A 103 -11.44 9.52 24.73
N PHE A 104 -10.45 9.92 23.92
CA PHE A 104 -9.08 10.07 24.40
C PHE A 104 -9.03 11.06 25.58
N PRO A 105 -8.40 10.71 26.72
CA PRO A 105 -8.47 11.56 27.91
C PRO A 105 -7.76 12.91 27.73
N PRO A 106 -8.41 14.06 28.04
CA PRO A 106 -7.81 15.39 27.89
C PRO A 106 -6.49 15.55 28.65
N GLU A 107 -6.39 15.01 29.86
CA GLU A 107 -5.19 15.08 30.69
C GLU A 107 -3.97 14.41 30.02
N LYS A 108 -4.19 13.39 29.16
CA LYS A 108 -3.13 12.77 28.38
C LYS A 108 -2.69 13.67 27.23
N ALA A 109 -3.63 14.31 26.54
CA ALA A 109 -3.29 15.27 25.49
C ALA A 109 -2.48 16.46 26.05
N GLU A 110 -2.89 17.01 27.20
CA GLU A 110 -2.16 18.07 27.91
C GLU A 110 -0.76 17.64 28.35
N ALA A 111 -0.60 16.36 28.73
CA ALA A 111 0.68 15.81 29.16
C ALA A 111 1.66 15.44 28.03
N MET A 112 1.25 15.54 26.74
CA MET A 112 2.11 15.15 25.60
C MET A 112 3.41 15.92 25.51
N GLY A 113 3.53 17.06 26.20
CA GLY A 113 4.77 17.84 26.31
C GLY A 113 5.74 17.41 27.41
N CYS A 114 5.49 16.29 28.09
CA CYS A 114 6.39 15.78 29.13
C CYS A 114 7.79 15.45 28.57
N SER A 115 8.82 15.58 29.41
CA SER A 115 10.18 15.20 29.00
C SER A 115 10.35 13.69 28.97
N ALA A 116 11.30 13.19 28.18
CA ALA A 116 11.66 11.76 28.17
C ALA A 116 12.03 11.26 29.59
N GLN A 117 12.64 12.12 30.41
CA GLN A 117 12.98 11.82 31.79
C GLN A 117 11.73 11.63 32.66
N ASP A 118 10.69 12.46 32.48
CA ASP A 118 9.43 12.31 33.20
C ASP A 118 8.71 11.00 32.85
N VAL A 119 8.83 10.53 31.60
CA VAL A 119 8.28 9.23 31.17
C VAL A 119 8.97 8.09 31.93
N VAL A 120 10.31 8.08 31.97
CA VAL A 120 11.13 7.08 32.66
C VAL A 120 10.91 7.10 34.17
N GLU A 121 10.75 8.28 34.77
CA GLU A 121 10.51 8.45 36.21
C GLU A 121 9.08 8.12 36.65
N GLY A 122 8.22 7.68 35.74
CA GLY A 122 6.86 7.30 36.11
C GLY A 122 5.89 8.47 36.31
N LYS A 123 6.22 9.68 35.86
CA LYS A 123 5.35 10.87 36.00
C LYS A 123 4.27 10.96 34.92
N GLY A 124 3.23 11.74 35.18
CA GLY A 124 2.14 11.96 34.23
C GLY A 124 1.10 10.84 34.19
N PRO A 125 0.02 11.01 33.40
CA PRO A 125 -1.16 10.15 33.41
C PRO A 125 -1.00 8.83 32.62
N TRP A 126 0.24 8.39 32.36
CA TRP A 126 0.55 7.26 31.50
C TRP A 126 0.51 5.93 32.25
N SER A 127 -0.16 4.95 31.66
CA SER A 127 0.00 3.54 32.04
C SER A 127 1.41 3.03 31.70
N GLU A 128 1.82 1.90 32.29
CA GLU A 128 3.12 1.26 31.99
C GLU A 128 3.27 1.00 30.48
N ARG A 129 2.23 0.45 29.85
CA ARG A 129 2.19 0.21 28.39
C ARG A 129 2.40 1.49 27.58
N GLU A 130 1.72 2.58 27.94
CA GLU A 130 1.85 3.85 27.24
C GLU A 130 3.23 4.48 27.43
N ARG A 131 3.88 4.26 28.59
CA ARG A 131 5.26 4.71 28.80
C ARG A 131 6.22 4.02 27.84
N GLU A 132 6.05 2.71 27.64
CA GLU A 132 6.89 1.98 26.67
C GLU A 132 6.67 2.48 25.25
N ILE A 133 5.41 2.78 24.87
CA ILE A 133 5.11 3.41 23.57
C ILE A 133 5.80 4.78 23.45
N LEU A 134 5.67 5.65 24.46
CA LEU A 134 6.30 6.97 24.45
C LEU A 134 7.83 6.89 24.32
N ARG A 135 8.47 5.97 25.05
CA ARG A 135 9.93 5.75 24.97
C ARG A 135 10.37 5.28 23.59
N LEU A 136 9.66 4.31 23.01
CA LEU A 136 9.93 3.85 21.64
C LEU A 136 9.85 5.00 20.63
N VAL A 137 8.81 5.84 20.73
CA VAL A 137 8.61 7.01 19.88
C VAL A 137 9.73 8.03 20.07
N ASP A 138 10.06 8.39 21.31
CA ASP A 138 11.05 9.42 21.64
C ASP A 138 12.44 9.07 21.08
N GLU A 139 12.88 7.82 21.26
CA GLU A 139 14.16 7.35 20.72
C GLU A 139 14.16 7.34 19.18
N GLN A 140 13.07 6.90 18.55
CA GLN A 140 12.93 6.90 17.09
C GLN A 140 12.95 8.31 16.49
N VAL A 141 12.21 9.25 17.09
CA VAL A 141 12.18 10.64 16.62
C VAL A 141 13.54 11.30 16.82
N LYS A 142 14.25 10.96 17.90
CA LYS A 142 15.59 11.52 18.20
C LYS A 142 16.69 11.02 17.26
N GLY A 143 16.68 9.73 16.90
CA GLY A 143 17.83 9.13 16.22
C GLY A 143 17.53 7.95 15.28
N THR A 144 16.26 7.62 15.05
CA THR A 144 15.83 6.48 14.22
C THR A 144 16.41 5.14 14.71
N THR A 145 16.63 5.05 16.02
CA THR A 145 17.12 3.85 16.71
C THR A 145 16.31 3.66 17.98
N ASN A 146 16.33 2.46 18.54
CA ASN A 146 15.87 2.19 19.90
C ASN A 146 16.94 1.47 20.68
N GLU A 147 17.08 1.80 21.96
CA GLU A 147 18.02 1.11 22.82
C GLU A 147 17.56 -0.33 23.09
N PRO A 148 18.47 -1.32 23.17
CA PRO A 148 18.10 -2.72 23.39
C PRO A 148 17.24 -2.94 24.64
N ASP A 149 17.52 -2.21 25.72
CA ASP A 149 16.77 -2.30 26.97
C ASP A 149 15.35 -1.71 26.83
N THR A 150 15.19 -0.59 26.11
CA THR A 150 13.87 -0.02 25.81
C THR A 150 12.99 -1.00 25.03
N VAL A 151 13.54 -1.67 24.01
CA VAL A 151 12.79 -2.69 23.24
C VAL A 151 12.45 -3.90 24.11
N LYS A 152 13.38 -4.34 24.95
CA LYS A 152 13.18 -5.47 25.88
C LYS A 152 12.09 -5.18 26.92
N GLU A 153 12.03 -3.95 27.43
CA GLU A 153 11.03 -3.50 28.39
C GLU A 153 9.67 -3.33 27.72
N ALA A 154 9.62 -2.76 26.52
CA ALA A 154 8.41 -2.69 25.71
C ALA A 154 7.76 -4.06 25.49
N LEU A 155 8.56 -5.10 25.23
CA LEU A 155 8.08 -6.48 25.04
C LEU A 155 7.49 -7.13 26.32
N GLN A 156 7.54 -6.46 27.47
CA GLN A 156 6.82 -6.89 28.68
C GLN A 156 5.34 -6.49 28.64
N HIS A 157 4.99 -5.48 27.83
CA HIS A 157 3.65 -4.88 27.75
C HIS A 157 3.04 -4.88 26.35
N LEU A 158 3.86 -5.06 25.31
CA LEU A 158 3.51 -5.10 23.89
C LEU A 158 3.94 -6.45 23.30
N ASP A 159 3.17 -6.97 22.34
CA ASP A 159 3.66 -8.07 21.50
C ASP A 159 4.63 -7.58 20.40
N VAL A 160 5.31 -8.51 19.74
CA VAL A 160 6.30 -8.18 18.68
C VAL A 160 5.67 -7.39 17.55
N ASP A 161 4.44 -7.72 17.16
CA ASP A 161 3.75 -7.06 16.05
C ASP A 161 3.36 -5.64 16.45
N GLU A 162 2.93 -5.42 17.69
CA GLU A 162 2.62 -4.10 18.25
C GLU A 162 3.86 -3.21 18.33
N VAL A 163 5.01 -3.73 18.76
CA VAL A 163 6.27 -2.98 18.73
C VAL A 163 6.61 -2.55 17.30
N VAL A 164 6.48 -3.44 16.32
CA VAL A 164 6.68 -3.10 14.90
C VAL A 164 5.68 -2.04 14.45
N GLU A 165 4.40 -2.15 14.82
CA GLU A 165 3.39 -1.16 14.47
C GLU A 165 3.67 0.22 15.09
N VAL A 166 4.17 0.30 16.32
CA VAL A 166 4.62 1.57 16.93
C VAL A 166 5.67 2.22 16.04
N LEU A 167 6.73 1.48 15.66
CA LEU A 167 7.82 2.02 14.83
C LEU A 167 7.36 2.40 13.42
N VAL A 168 6.51 1.58 12.80
CA VAL A 168 5.92 1.88 11.48
C VAL A 168 5.07 3.15 11.55
N MET A 169 4.23 3.30 12.57
CA MET A 169 3.42 4.50 12.75
C MET A 169 4.29 5.73 13.04
N THR A 170 5.33 5.60 13.88
CA THR A 170 6.30 6.68 14.10
C THR A 170 6.91 7.14 12.78
N GLY A 171 7.37 6.21 11.94
CA GLY A 171 7.94 6.53 10.63
C GLY A 171 6.96 7.20 9.67
N ILE A 172 5.71 6.70 9.61
CA ILE A 172 4.64 7.29 8.78
C ILE A 172 4.38 8.73 9.22
N TYR A 173 4.15 8.97 10.51
CA TYR A 173 3.80 10.29 11.01
C TYR A 173 5.01 11.24 10.99
N ALA A 174 6.23 10.76 11.21
CA ALA A 174 7.43 11.58 11.01
C ALA A 174 7.58 12.04 9.55
N MET A 175 7.30 11.16 8.59
CA MET A 175 7.30 11.49 7.16
C MET A 175 6.20 12.50 6.82
N LEU A 176 4.98 12.30 7.33
CA LEU A 176 3.89 13.26 7.14
C LEU A 176 4.23 14.62 7.74
N ALA A 177 4.70 14.68 8.98
CA ALA A 177 5.16 15.89 9.64
C ALA A 177 6.21 16.63 8.80
N GLY A 178 7.16 15.90 8.23
CA GLY A 178 8.15 16.43 7.29
C GLY A 178 7.52 17.08 6.05
N VAL A 179 6.54 16.43 5.43
CA VAL A 179 5.80 16.98 4.27
C VAL A 179 5.01 18.23 4.66
N MET A 180 4.27 18.17 5.76
CA MET A 180 3.38 19.25 6.22
C MET A 180 4.17 20.50 6.59
N ARG A 181 5.26 20.34 7.35
CA ARG A 181 6.14 21.45 7.73
C ARG A 181 6.96 21.95 6.55
N GLY A 182 7.52 21.03 5.77
CA GLY A 182 8.36 21.35 4.61
C GLY A 182 7.62 22.16 3.54
N LEU A 183 6.32 21.89 3.36
CA LEU A 183 5.48 22.61 2.40
C LEU A 183 4.62 23.71 3.04
N LYS A 184 4.75 23.95 4.34
CA LYS A 184 4.00 24.98 5.10
C LYS A 184 2.48 24.87 4.90
N ILE A 185 1.97 23.66 5.01
CA ILE A 185 0.55 23.36 4.78
C ILE A 185 -0.37 24.30 5.57
N ASP A 186 -1.47 24.69 4.94
CA ASP A 186 -2.49 25.52 5.59
C ASP A 186 -3.34 24.67 6.53
N ASP A 187 -3.80 25.27 7.63
CA ASP A 187 -4.81 24.66 8.49
C ASP A 187 -6.06 24.28 7.68
N ASP A 188 -6.67 23.16 8.04
CA ASP A 188 -7.97 22.80 7.48
C ASP A 188 -9.05 23.74 8.01
N GLU A 189 -10.09 23.96 7.21
CA GLU A 189 -11.26 24.69 7.68
C GLU A 189 -12.00 23.92 8.76
N PHE A 190 -12.79 24.66 9.55
CA PHE A 190 -13.70 24.07 10.51
C PHE A 190 -14.63 23.05 9.82
N ILE A 191 -14.77 21.87 10.43
CA ILE A 191 -15.65 20.82 9.93
C ILE A 191 -16.87 20.73 10.86
N PRO A 192 -18.05 21.14 10.39
CA PRO A 192 -19.30 20.91 11.12
C PRO A 192 -19.53 19.42 11.37
N ASP A 193 -20.02 19.11 12.56
CA ASP A 193 -20.39 17.76 12.99
C ASP A 193 -19.23 16.75 12.89
N PHE A 194 -18.00 17.22 13.05
CA PHE A 194 -16.79 16.43 12.85
C PHE A 194 -16.82 15.09 13.61
N GLN A 195 -17.17 15.12 14.89
CA GLN A 195 -17.22 13.93 15.74
C GLN A 195 -18.20 12.88 15.20
N GLU A 196 -19.39 13.32 14.76
CA GLU A 196 -20.40 12.42 14.19
C GLU A 196 -19.90 11.79 12.88
N LYS A 197 -19.32 12.62 12.00
CA LYS A 197 -18.76 12.17 10.71
C LYS A 197 -17.64 11.15 10.87
N ILE A 198 -16.86 11.24 11.94
CA ILE A 198 -15.77 10.30 12.26
C ILE A 198 -16.29 9.03 12.93
N ARG A 199 -17.17 9.13 13.93
CA ARG A 199 -17.67 7.96 14.71
C ARG A 199 -18.46 6.95 13.87
N VAL A 200 -19.15 7.40 12.83
CA VAL A 200 -19.97 6.52 11.98
C VAL A 200 -19.17 5.80 10.89
N ARG A 201 -17.85 6.02 10.80
CA ARG A 201 -17.06 5.46 9.71
C ARG A 201 -16.74 3.98 9.95
N PRO A 202 -16.99 3.10 8.96
CA PRO A 202 -16.80 1.65 9.08
C PRO A 202 -15.48 1.22 9.70
N ASN A 203 -14.38 1.87 9.29
CA ASN A 203 -13.02 1.53 9.71
C ASN A 203 -12.80 1.73 11.23
N PHE A 204 -13.51 2.67 11.85
CA PHE A 204 -13.42 2.95 13.28
C PHE A 204 -14.54 2.33 14.12
N ILE A 205 -15.51 1.63 13.50
CA ILE A 205 -16.66 1.08 14.25
C ILE A 205 -16.20 0.07 15.29
N ASN A 206 -15.15 -0.71 14.99
CA ASN A 206 -14.63 -1.74 15.90
C ASN A 206 -13.74 -1.16 17.00
N ASP A 207 -13.32 0.11 16.87
CA ASP A 207 -12.49 0.81 17.86
C ASP A 207 -13.33 1.53 18.92
N ARG A 208 -14.67 1.43 18.87
CA ARG A 208 -15.51 2.01 19.91
C ARG A 208 -15.29 1.23 21.22
N PRO A 209 -15.01 1.91 22.33
CA PRO A 209 -15.03 1.25 23.63
C PRO A 209 -16.40 0.61 23.81
N VAL A 210 -16.41 -0.68 24.13
CA VAL A 210 -17.62 -1.34 24.64
C VAL A 210 -17.96 -0.61 25.92
N ALA A 211 -19.14 0.02 25.99
CA ALA A 211 -19.63 0.56 27.25
C ALA A 211 -19.57 -0.57 28.29
N ASP A 212 -18.84 -0.36 29.39
CA ASP A 212 -18.50 -1.31 30.48
C ASP A 212 -17.16 -2.08 30.41
N SER A 213 -16.03 -1.41 30.20
CA SER A 213 -14.81 -1.82 30.92
C SER A 213 -14.19 -0.63 31.64
N THR A 214 -14.47 -0.56 32.93
CA THR A 214 -13.74 0.30 33.86
C THR A 214 -12.25 -0.01 33.73
N TYR A 215 -11.46 0.96 33.26
CA TYR A 215 -10.02 0.99 33.51
C TYR A 215 -9.81 1.18 35.03
N THR A 216 -9.97 0.11 35.80
CA THR A 216 -9.54 0.07 37.19
C THR A 216 -8.07 -0.30 37.20
N CYS A 217 -7.25 0.68 37.58
CA CYS A 217 -5.87 0.46 38.00
C CYS A 217 -5.87 -0.54 39.16
N SER A 218 -5.52 -1.79 38.89
CA SER A 218 -5.33 -2.81 39.93
C SER A 218 -3.85 -2.92 40.22
N SER A 219 -3.44 -2.30 41.33
CA SER A 219 -2.13 -2.52 41.95
C SER A 219 -2.05 -3.98 42.42
N ALA A 220 -1.44 -4.84 41.61
CA ALA A 220 -1.16 -6.22 41.98
C ALA A 220 0.35 -6.44 42.07
N THR A 221 0.87 -6.33 43.30
CA THR A 221 2.21 -6.77 43.70
C THR A 221 2.41 -8.24 43.34
N LYS A 222 3.17 -8.53 42.28
CA LYS A 222 3.61 -9.90 41.99
C LYS A 222 4.94 -10.19 42.68
N GLN A 223 4.90 -11.18 43.57
CA GLN A 223 6.06 -11.79 44.23
C GLN A 223 7.07 -12.30 43.20
N LEU A 224 8.35 -12.01 43.45
CA LEU A 224 9.49 -12.53 42.71
C LEU A 224 9.49 -14.07 42.72
N ILE A 225 9.55 -14.67 41.53
CA ILE A 225 9.95 -16.06 41.34
C ILE A 225 11.44 -16.04 40.91
N PRO A 226 12.34 -16.84 41.51
CA PRO A 226 13.74 -16.83 41.14
C PRO A 226 13.99 -17.52 39.79
N THR A 227 14.79 -16.88 38.95
CA THR A 227 15.31 -17.37 37.67
C THR A 227 16.28 -18.55 37.87
N PRO A 228 16.24 -19.62 37.06
CA PRO A 228 17.28 -20.63 37.04
C PRO A 228 18.47 -20.21 36.14
N THR A 229 19.66 -20.44 36.67
CA THR A 229 21.00 -20.25 36.08
C THR A 229 21.17 -21.01 34.75
N PRO A 230 21.85 -20.45 33.72
CA PRO A 230 22.06 -21.15 32.47
C PRO A 230 23.17 -22.20 32.60
N THR A 231 22.88 -23.42 32.18
CA THR A 231 23.86 -24.50 32.01
C THR A 231 24.37 -24.51 30.57
N HIS A 232 25.69 -24.46 30.41
CA HIS A 232 26.40 -24.60 29.13
C HIS A 232 26.01 -25.91 28.42
N SER A 233 25.65 -25.81 27.15
CA SER A 233 25.52 -26.96 26.24
C SER A 233 26.29 -26.66 24.94
N GLU A 234 27.19 -27.56 24.59
CA GLU A 234 28.09 -27.52 23.43
C GLU A 234 27.36 -27.53 22.07
N PRO A 235 28.01 -27.06 20.98
CA PRO A 235 27.37 -26.94 19.68
C PRO A 235 27.28 -28.30 18.96
N ARG A 236 26.04 -28.70 18.63
CA ARG A 236 25.75 -29.87 17.79
C ARG A 236 25.98 -29.51 16.31
N THR A 237 26.96 -30.16 15.69
CA THR A 237 27.30 -30.03 14.27
C THR A 237 26.21 -30.62 13.36
N LEU A 238 25.79 -29.85 12.36
CA LEU A 238 24.88 -30.28 11.28
C LEU A 238 25.69 -30.97 10.18
N ASN A 239 25.59 -32.29 10.10
CA ASN A 239 26.12 -33.07 8.98
C ASN A 239 25.14 -33.00 7.80
N HIS A 240 25.58 -32.42 6.68
CA HIS A 240 24.92 -32.53 5.39
C HIS A 240 25.23 -33.89 4.73
N PRO A 241 24.24 -34.63 4.20
CA PRO A 241 24.51 -35.79 3.38
C PRO A 241 24.93 -35.38 1.96
N THR A 242 26.07 -35.93 1.53
CA THR A 242 26.62 -35.87 0.17
C THR A 242 25.77 -36.74 -0.79
N PRO A 243 25.60 -36.36 -2.07
CA PRO A 243 24.91 -37.22 -3.04
C PRO A 243 25.83 -38.35 -3.55
N PRO A 244 25.29 -39.54 -3.87
CA PRO A 244 26.10 -40.64 -4.37
C PRO A 244 26.52 -40.43 -5.83
N SER A 245 27.78 -40.73 -6.10
CA SER A 245 28.38 -40.82 -7.42
C SER A 245 27.68 -41.88 -8.27
N THR A 246 27.27 -41.53 -9.49
CA THR A 246 26.78 -42.48 -10.48
C THR A 246 27.78 -42.65 -11.63
N THR A 247 28.11 -43.92 -11.79
CA THR A 247 29.03 -44.61 -12.67
C THR A 247 28.89 -44.25 -14.14
N THR A 248 30.04 -44.09 -14.79
CA THR A 248 30.23 -43.94 -16.23
C THR A 248 29.90 -45.23 -16.99
N SER A 249 29.21 -45.13 -18.13
CA SER A 249 29.11 -46.18 -19.15
C SER A 249 28.98 -45.54 -20.55
N PRO A 250 29.48 -46.19 -21.62
CA PRO A 250 29.94 -45.54 -22.86
C PRO A 250 28.82 -45.18 -23.85
N PRO A 251 29.10 -44.36 -24.89
CA PRO A 251 28.04 -43.80 -25.73
C PRO A 251 27.51 -44.84 -26.73
N ARG A 252 26.18 -45.00 -26.74
CA ARG A 252 25.46 -45.69 -27.81
C ARG A 252 25.17 -44.68 -28.91
N ALA A 253 25.76 -44.91 -30.09
CA ALA A 253 25.47 -44.14 -31.29
C ALA A 253 23.98 -44.25 -31.65
N THR A 254 23.33 -43.10 -31.85
CA THR A 254 22.01 -42.99 -32.49
C THR A 254 22.14 -42.13 -33.75
N PRO A 255 21.39 -42.47 -34.82
CA PRO A 255 21.59 -41.89 -36.14
C PRO A 255 20.95 -40.51 -36.26
N HIS A 256 21.59 -39.61 -37.00
CA HIS A 256 21.06 -38.31 -37.39
C HIS A 256 19.71 -38.46 -38.13
N PRO A 257 18.64 -37.74 -37.73
CA PRO A 257 17.54 -37.45 -38.63
C PRO A 257 17.84 -36.15 -39.39
N ASN A 258 17.63 -36.20 -40.71
CA ASN A 258 17.67 -35.06 -41.63
C ASN A 258 16.97 -33.82 -41.07
N THR A 259 17.74 -32.76 -40.83
CA THR A 259 17.22 -31.44 -40.49
C THR A 259 16.59 -30.80 -41.73
N MET A 260 15.28 -30.94 -41.91
CA MET A 260 14.55 -29.93 -42.69
C MET A 260 14.62 -28.63 -41.89
N ALA A 261 15.39 -27.66 -42.36
CA ALA A 261 15.46 -26.34 -41.74
C ALA A 261 14.09 -25.65 -41.85
N THR A 262 13.27 -25.72 -40.80
CA THR A 262 12.06 -24.90 -40.68
C THR A 262 12.49 -23.44 -40.56
N LYS A 263 12.25 -22.64 -41.61
CA LYS A 263 12.53 -21.20 -41.60
C LYS A 263 11.80 -20.55 -40.43
N THR A 264 12.54 -19.90 -39.53
CA THR A 264 11.95 -19.15 -38.42
C THR A 264 11.07 -18.02 -38.99
N PRO A 265 9.80 -17.91 -38.56
CA PRO A 265 8.90 -16.88 -39.08
C PRO A 265 9.43 -15.47 -38.78
N SER A 266 9.23 -14.55 -39.72
CA SER A 266 9.65 -13.15 -39.58
C SER A 266 8.98 -12.48 -38.37
N THR A 267 9.63 -11.46 -37.79
CA THR A 267 9.06 -10.69 -36.66
C THR A 267 7.66 -10.17 -36.95
N THR A 268 7.42 -9.63 -38.14
CA THR A 268 6.09 -9.17 -38.59
C THR A 268 5.08 -10.31 -38.56
N THR A 269 5.42 -11.47 -39.14
CA THR A 269 4.54 -12.65 -39.16
C THR A 269 4.18 -13.10 -37.74
N ARG A 270 5.15 -13.08 -36.81
CA ARG A 270 4.93 -13.47 -35.41
C ARG A 270 4.05 -12.46 -34.68
N ILE A 271 4.25 -11.16 -34.88
CA ILE A 271 3.41 -10.11 -34.29
C ILE A 271 1.98 -10.21 -34.84
N THR A 272 1.80 -10.42 -36.14
CA THR A 272 0.48 -10.63 -36.74
C THR A 272 -0.22 -11.85 -36.15
N HIS A 273 0.48 -12.98 -36.02
CA HIS A 273 -0.07 -14.18 -35.37
C HIS A 273 -0.50 -13.89 -33.92
N LEU A 274 0.33 -13.19 -33.15
CA LEU A 274 -0.02 -12.79 -31.79
C LEU A 274 -1.27 -11.88 -31.80
N LEU A 275 -1.33 -10.85 -32.64
CA LEU A 275 -2.50 -9.97 -32.75
C LEU A 275 -3.79 -10.70 -33.11
N THR A 276 -3.72 -11.71 -33.98
CA THR A 276 -4.90 -12.48 -34.40
C THR A 276 -5.44 -13.38 -33.28
N HIS A 277 -4.55 -13.95 -32.46
CA HIS A 277 -4.93 -14.97 -31.48
C HIS A 277 -4.94 -14.47 -30.04
N TRP A 278 -4.39 -13.28 -29.76
CA TRP A 278 -4.37 -12.75 -28.40
C TRP A 278 -5.79 -12.51 -27.88
N PRO A 279 -6.10 -12.94 -26.65
CA PRO A 279 -7.42 -12.72 -26.06
C PRO A 279 -7.77 -11.23 -25.99
N LYS A 280 -9.04 -10.88 -26.28
CA LYS A 280 -9.55 -9.52 -26.08
C LYS A 280 -9.84 -9.31 -24.60
N ASP A 281 -9.25 -8.26 -24.04
CA ASP A 281 -9.50 -7.82 -22.67
C ASP A 281 -10.53 -6.69 -22.71
N LYS A 282 -11.78 -6.97 -22.32
CA LYS A 282 -12.89 -6.00 -22.41
C LYS A 282 -12.80 -4.88 -21.36
N VAL A 283 -12.04 -5.06 -20.30
CA VAL A 283 -11.99 -4.13 -19.15
C VAL A 283 -10.75 -3.24 -19.21
N ARG A 284 -9.67 -3.71 -19.84
CA ARG A 284 -8.45 -2.93 -20.00
C ARG A 284 -8.63 -1.76 -20.99
N PRO A 285 -8.27 -0.53 -20.60
CA PRO A 285 -8.29 0.61 -21.51
C PRO A 285 -7.44 0.38 -22.77
N ALA A 286 -7.93 0.86 -23.92
CA ALA A 286 -7.27 0.69 -25.20
C ALA A 286 -5.80 1.18 -25.18
N SER A 287 -5.51 2.29 -24.50
CA SER A 287 -4.18 2.90 -24.40
C SER A 287 -3.10 1.96 -23.85
N VAL A 288 -3.47 0.96 -23.06
CA VAL A 288 -2.55 -0.02 -22.44
C VAL A 288 -2.83 -1.45 -22.90
N SER A 289 -3.61 -1.64 -23.96
CA SER A 289 -3.94 -2.96 -24.47
C SER A 289 -2.76 -3.61 -25.20
N ILE A 290 -2.61 -4.93 -25.07
CA ILE A 290 -1.59 -5.70 -25.80
C ILE A 290 -1.80 -5.58 -27.31
N HIS A 291 -3.04 -5.49 -27.77
CA HIS A 291 -3.37 -5.28 -29.18
C HIS A 291 -2.77 -3.96 -29.70
N ASN A 292 -3.05 -2.83 -29.03
CA ASN A 292 -2.48 -1.55 -29.44
C ASN A 292 -0.96 -1.51 -29.30
N TYR A 293 -0.43 -2.14 -28.24
CA TYR A 293 1.02 -2.29 -28.07
C TYR A 293 1.65 -3.05 -29.24
N LEU A 294 1.16 -4.23 -29.60
CA LEU A 294 1.69 -5.04 -30.70
C LEU A 294 1.48 -4.36 -32.06
N GLN A 295 0.33 -3.73 -32.29
CA GLN A 295 0.06 -2.97 -33.51
C GLN A 295 1.03 -1.80 -33.68
N SER A 296 1.40 -1.12 -32.59
CA SER A 296 2.37 -0.02 -32.62
C SER A 296 3.80 -0.45 -33.00
N ARG A 297 4.06 -1.77 -33.05
CA ARG A 297 5.36 -2.39 -33.33
C ARG A 297 5.44 -3.00 -34.72
N LEU A 298 4.34 -3.00 -35.48
CA LEU A 298 4.38 -3.31 -36.91
C LEU A 298 5.05 -2.16 -37.67
N PRO A 299 5.78 -2.44 -38.76
CA PRO A 299 6.31 -1.39 -39.63
C PRO A 299 5.17 -0.50 -40.13
N GLN A 300 5.26 0.81 -39.91
CA GLN A 300 4.34 1.75 -40.53
C GLN A 300 4.78 2.06 -41.97
N PRO A 301 3.85 2.26 -42.91
CA PRO A 301 4.19 2.75 -44.24
C PRO A 301 4.93 4.09 -44.09
N GLN A 302 6.16 4.19 -44.61
CA GLN A 302 6.82 5.49 -44.71
C GLN A 302 6.04 6.37 -45.70
N PRO A 303 5.68 7.62 -45.35
CA PRO A 303 5.23 8.57 -46.36
C PRO A 303 6.35 8.81 -47.36
N GLN A 304 6.01 8.78 -48.66
CA GLN A 304 6.93 9.10 -49.76
C GLN A 304 7.63 10.45 -49.50
N PRO A 305 8.93 10.59 -49.82
CA PRO A 305 9.64 11.84 -49.61
C PRO A 305 9.06 12.92 -50.53
N GLN A 306 8.35 13.89 -49.94
CA GLN A 306 8.20 15.21 -50.54
C GLN A 306 9.51 15.98 -50.31
N PRO A 307 10.05 16.68 -51.32
CA PRO A 307 11.21 17.55 -51.12
C PRO A 307 10.81 18.70 -50.20
N SER A 308 11.39 18.74 -49.01
CA SER A 308 11.20 19.80 -48.03
C SER A 308 12.27 20.87 -48.19
N SER A 309 11.84 22.12 -48.30
CA SER A 309 12.66 23.26 -47.91
C SER A 309 12.29 23.71 -46.51
N SER A 310 13.33 24.05 -45.75
CA SER A 310 13.38 24.64 -44.41
C SER A 310 13.39 23.66 -43.22
N ALA A 311 14.50 23.74 -42.47
CA ALA A 311 14.83 22.96 -41.28
C ALA A 311 14.59 23.77 -40.01
N THR A 312 14.09 23.10 -38.96
CA THR A 312 14.21 23.56 -37.56
C THR A 312 14.47 22.34 -36.67
N PRO A 313 15.42 22.38 -35.71
CA PRO A 313 15.88 21.15 -35.06
C PRO A 313 15.19 20.83 -33.72
N THR A 314 15.06 19.52 -33.49
CA THR A 314 15.05 18.81 -32.19
C THR A 314 13.72 18.58 -31.46
N GLN A 315 13.01 17.52 -31.87
CA GLN A 315 12.43 16.59 -30.91
C GLN A 315 13.19 15.26 -31.03
N LYS A 316 13.81 14.81 -29.93
CA LYS A 316 14.40 13.47 -29.81
C LYS A 316 13.30 12.44 -30.07
N ALA A 317 13.21 11.94 -31.31
CA ALA A 317 12.48 10.74 -31.63
C ALA A 317 13.15 9.59 -30.86
N THR A 318 12.49 9.12 -29.80
CA THR A 318 12.81 7.82 -29.23
C THR A 318 12.63 6.79 -30.33
N THR A 319 13.74 6.31 -30.89
CA THR A 319 13.75 5.21 -31.84
C THR A 319 13.00 4.04 -31.19
N LYS A 320 11.79 3.75 -31.68
CA LYS A 320 10.99 2.60 -31.25
C LYS A 320 11.79 1.34 -31.58
N THR A 321 12.57 0.86 -30.62
CA THR A 321 13.25 -0.43 -30.71
C THR A 321 12.20 -1.51 -30.97
N GLY A 322 12.42 -2.32 -32.02
CA GLY A 322 11.56 -3.45 -32.36
C GLY A 322 11.54 -4.49 -31.24
N LEU A 323 10.51 -5.37 -31.21
CA LEU A 323 10.47 -6.46 -30.24
C LEU A 323 11.64 -7.43 -30.48
N SER A 324 12.36 -7.77 -29.41
CA SER A 324 13.39 -8.80 -29.45
C SER A 324 12.79 -10.20 -29.66
N ALA A 325 13.63 -11.14 -30.11
CA ALA A 325 13.22 -12.55 -30.25
C ALA A 325 12.71 -13.13 -28.91
N ALA A 326 13.42 -12.84 -27.80
CA ALA A 326 13.04 -13.28 -26.47
C ALA A 326 11.64 -12.77 -26.05
N ASN A 327 11.29 -11.52 -26.38
CA ASN A 327 9.96 -10.97 -26.10
C ASN A 327 8.88 -11.71 -26.88
N LEU A 328 9.12 -11.99 -28.16
CA LEU A 328 8.18 -12.74 -29.00
C LEU A 328 8.04 -14.19 -28.51
N ASP A 329 9.12 -14.82 -28.04
CA ASP A 329 9.09 -16.17 -27.48
C ASP A 329 8.28 -16.20 -26.17
N ALA A 330 8.47 -15.22 -25.30
CA ALA A 330 7.70 -15.07 -24.07
C ALA A 330 6.21 -14.86 -24.37
N LEU A 331 5.85 -13.95 -25.28
CA LEU A 331 4.47 -13.71 -25.70
C LEU A 331 3.84 -14.97 -26.32
N THR A 332 4.60 -15.69 -27.16
CA THR A 332 4.13 -16.96 -27.75
C THR A 332 3.93 -18.02 -26.67
N ALA A 333 4.80 -18.09 -25.66
CA ALA A 333 4.64 -19.00 -24.53
C ALA A 333 3.41 -18.68 -23.67
N LEU A 334 3.12 -17.39 -23.45
CA LEU A 334 1.93 -16.93 -22.75
C LEU A 334 0.65 -17.24 -23.52
N LEU A 335 0.61 -16.92 -24.82
CA LEU A 335 -0.54 -17.21 -25.70
C LEU A 335 -0.91 -18.71 -25.71
N ASN A 336 0.09 -19.58 -25.58
CA ASN A 336 -0.11 -21.02 -25.60
C ASN A 336 -0.31 -21.63 -24.20
N ASP A 337 -0.53 -20.81 -23.16
CA ASP A 337 -0.68 -21.24 -21.78
C ASP A 337 0.46 -22.17 -21.30
N LYS A 338 1.69 -21.99 -21.81
CA LYS A 338 2.82 -22.90 -21.58
C LYS A 338 3.05 -23.12 -20.08
N PHE A 339 3.01 -22.05 -19.29
CA PHE A 339 3.28 -22.10 -17.85
C PHE A 339 2.12 -22.71 -17.07
N ALA A 340 0.87 -22.40 -17.42
CA ALA A 340 -0.30 -23.03 -16.78
C ALA A 340 -0.33 -24.54 -17.03
N ARG A 341 0.08 -25.00 -18.23
CA ARG A 341 0.21 -26.43 -18.55
C ARG A 341 1.40 -27.08 -17.85
N ARG A 342 2.53 -26.37 -17.74
CA ARG A 342 3.75 -26.89 -17.11
C ARG A 342 3.65 -26.96 -15.58
N TYR A 343 2.89 -26.03 -14.99
CA TYR A 343 2.70 -25.85 -13.56
C TYR A 343 1.19 -25.73 -13.27
N PRO A 344 0.43 -26.84 -13.36
CA PRO A 344 -1.01 -26.81 -13.13
C PRO A 344 -1.30 -26.41 -11.68
N LEU A 345 -2.16 -25.42 -11.50
CA LEU A 345 -2.60 -24.98 -10.18
C LEU A 345 -3.62 -25.96 -9.60
N PRO A 346 -3.59 -26.23 -8.28
CA PRO A 346 -4.57 -27.10 -7.66
C PRO A 346 -5.98 -26.49 -7.77
N PRO A 347 -7.03 -27.28 -8.07
CA PRO A 347 -8.39 -26.77 -8.25
C PRO A 347 -8.91 -25.96 -7.06
N ARG A 348 -8.47 -26.31 -5.84
CA ARG A 348 -8.86 -25.63 -4.59
C ARG A 348 -8.41 -24.17 -4.53
N LEU A 349 -7.38 -23.77 -5.29
CA LEU A 349 -6.94 -22.39 -5.37
C LEU A 349 -7.93 -21.53 -6.18
N ARG A 350 -8.51 -22.11 -7.24
CA ARG A 350 -9.55 -21.46 -8.08
C ARG A 350 -10.97 -21.64 -7.53
N HIS A 351 -11.16 -22.61 -6.65
CA HIS A 351 -12.45 -22.95 -6.05
C HIS A 351 -12.30 -23.06 -4.52
N PRO A 352 -12.23 -21.91 -3.81
CA PRO A 352 -12.08 -21.93 -2.35
C PRO A 352 -13.32 -22.57 -1.68
N ALA A 353 -13.12 -23.31 -0.59
CA ALA A 353 -14.19 -24.06 0.07
C ALA A 353 -15.34 -23.16 0.58
N SER A 354 -15.03 -21.93 0.99
CA SER A 354 -16.01 -20.94 1.44
C SER A 354 -16.91 -20.41 0.31
N ASN A 355 -16.41 -20.42 -0.93
CA ASN A 355 -17.18 -19.99 -2.10
C ASN A 355 -16.59 -20.61 -3.39
N PRO A 356 -17.00 -21.84 -3.73
CA PRO A 356 -16.41 -22.58 -4.86
C PRO A 356 -16.56 -21.88 -6.20
N GLN A 357 -17.55 -21.00 -6.36
CA GLN A 357 -17.82 -20.27 -7.60
C GLN A 357 -17.22 -18.86 -7.62
N HIS A 358 -16.44 -18.46 -6.61
CA HIS A 358 -15.98 -17.07 -6.46
C HIS A 358 -15.28 -16.54 -7.73
N TYR A 359 -14.22 -17.20 -8.19
CA TYR A 359 -13.45 -16.72 -9.34
C TYR A 359 -14.19 -16.85 -10.66
N GLU A 360 -15.06 -17.84 -10.84
CA GLU A 360 -15.94 -17.95 -12.02
C GLU A 360 -16.96 -16.79 -12.06
N ASN A 361 -17.51 -16.42 -10.90
CA ASN A 361 -18.38 -15.26 -10.78
C ASN A 361 -17.64 -13.95 -11.07
N VAL A 362 -16.39 -13.83 -10.62
CA VAL A 362 -15.53 -12.68 -10.91
C VAL A 362 -15.28 -12.59 -12.42
N ILE A 363 -14.82 -13.67 -13.07
CA ILE A 363 -14.54 -13.68 -14.52
C ILE A 363 -15.79 -13.28 -15.32
N ARG A 364 -16.95 -13.87 -14.99
CA ARG A 364 -18.22 -13.50 -15.60
C ARG A 364 -18.57 -12.02 -15.39
N GLU A 365 -18.31 -11.49 -14.21
CA GLU A 365 -18.54 -10.06 -13.93
C GLU A 365 -17.62 -9.16 -14.76
N PHE A 366 -16.35 -9.53 -14.95
CA PHE A 366 -15.42 -8.82 -15.84
C PHE A 366 -15.90 -8.85 -17.30
N ASP A 367 -16.46 -9.97 -17.78
CA ASP A 367 -16.97 -10.09 -19.15
C ASP A 367 -18.27 -9.32 -19.41
N GLU A 368 -19.13 -9.21 -18.39
CA GLU A 368 -20.45 -8.56 -18.47
C GLU A 368 -20.41 -7.06 -18.13
N ALA A 369 -19.47 -6.61 -17.30
CA ALA A 369 -19.47 -5.24 -16.78
C ALA A 369 -19.42 -4.13 -17.86
N PRO A 370 -18.62 -4.26 -18.93
CA PRO A 370 -18.56 -3.25 -19.99
C PRO A 370 -19.87 -3.11 -20.76
N ASP A 371 -20.58 -4.22 -20.95
CA ASP A 371 -21.81 -4.32 -21.74
C ASP A 371 -23.07 -4.08 -20.88
N ARG A 372 -22.92 -3.73 -19.60
CA ARG A 372 -24.04 -3.59 -18.67
C ARG A 372 -24.67 -2.20 -18.74
N ASP A 373 -25.95 -2.18 -19.12
CA ASP A 373 -26.80 -0.99 -19.10
C ASP A 373 -27.07 -0.44 -17.69
N TRP A 374 -27.49 0.83 -17.63
CA TRP A 374 -27.70 1.60 -16.40
C TRP A 374 -28.60 0.88 -15.38
N LEU A 375 -29.72 0.28 -15.83
CA LEU A 375 -30.61 -0.52 -14.98
C LEU A 375 -29.93 -1.76 -14.39
N GLY A 376 -29.03 -2.40 -15.16
CA GLY A 376 -28.26 -3.57 -14.71
C GLY A 376 -27.26 -3.20 -13.61
N ARG A 377 -26.63 -2.03 -13.73
CA ARG A 377 -25.69 -1.51 -12.70
C ARG A 377 -26.43 -1.18 -11.41
N LEU A 378 -27.62 -0.57 -11.51
CA LEU A 378 -28.47 -0.26 -10.36
C LEU A 378 -28.96 -1.53 -9.65
N ARG A 379 -29.42 -2.53 -10.40
CA ARG A 379 -29.88 -3.82 -9.84
C ARG A 379 -28.77 -4.56 -9.08
N LYS A 380 -27.54 -4.54 -9.59
CA LYS A 380 -26.37 -5.17 -8.92
C LYS A 380 -25.95 -4.41 -7.66
N LYS A 381 -26.04 -3.08 -7.67
CA LYS A 381 -25.84 -2.24 -6.48
C LYS A 381 -26.86 -2.57 -5.37
N VAL A 382 -28.13 -2.75 -5.73
CA VAL A 382 -29.19 -3.16 -4.81
C VAL A 382 -29.00 -4.60 -4.32
N ALA A 383 -28.67 -5.54 -5.21
CA ALA A 383 -28.43 -6.94 -4.84
C ALA A 383 -27.18 -7.10 -3.94
N GLY A 384 -26.14 -6.28 -4.12
CA GLY A 384 -24.97 -6.22 -3.24
C GLY A 384 -25.30 -5.69 -1.85
N MET A 385 -26.17 -4.68 -1.75
CA MET A 385 -26.68 -4.18 -0.46
C MET A 385 -27.54 -5.20 0.29
N LEU A 386 -28.30 -6.03 -0.42
CA LEU A 386 -29.14 -7.08 0.20
C LEU A 386 -28.35 -8.32 0.65
N ARG A 387 -27.16 -8.56 0.09
CA ARG A 387 -26.24 -9.63 0.52
C ARG A 387 -25.40 -9.28 1.76
N LEU A 388 -25.47 -8.02 2.21
CA LEU A 388 -24.84 -7.50 3.43
C LEU A 388 -25.81 -7.47 4.64
N LYS A 389 -26.90 -8.25 4.59
CA LYS A 389 -27.77 -8.52 5.73
C LYS A 389 -27.57 -9.92 6.25
#